data_AF-A0A2X1CGQ0-F1
#
_entry.id   AF-A0A2X1CGQ0-F1
#
_cell.length_a   1.000
_cell.length_b   1.000
_cell.length_c   1.000
_cell.angle_alpha   90.00
_cell.angle_beta   90.00
_cell.angle_gamma   90.00
#
_symmetry.space_group_name_H-M   'P 1'
#
loop_
_entity.id
_entity.type
_entity.pdbx_description
1 polymer ?
#
loop_
_entity_poly.entity_id
_entity_poly.type
_entity_poly.pdbx_seq_one_letter_code
_entity_poly.pdbx_strand_id
1 'polypeptide(L)'
;MTPRYVPIEQEAILLKAVWNMIDDMVNLEIFEYPMTSRPTNLVFKSGTHKRVFAILLADFLAQPRPSALPFAFAPSTAGARETDRTYLFYLDAIGRQPTLGADASGLAASASAFADWLNAECVCPKVWLPGLDLSVDLRVSRIWLLKVVGDANKHNFSRLDARVKQIRAMLARHGHEVDEGMVYRSVPDFQQWFYTDVFSYHASTIGEFLDQIRRALFAYLSPEFARAWRRGDRFEGDYSFDIPADIRDPLALGMYWDLMNRMRDGVGFPAFTVSPYLKNTF
;
A
#
# COMPACT_ATOMS: atom_id res chain seq x y z
N MET A 1 9.47 12.65 -23.37
CA MET A 1 9.00 11.27 -23.63
C MET A 1 7.51 11.36 -23.89
N THR A 2 7.04 10.93 -25.06
CA THR A 2 5.59 10.87 -25.34
C THR A 2 4.98 9.78 -24.46
N PRO A 3 3.89 10.04 -23.72
CA PRO A 3 3.22 9.02 -22.92
C PRO A 3 2.80 7.85 -23.82
N ARG A 4 3.10 6.61 -23.39
CA ARG A 4 2.71 5.39 -24.12
C ARG A 4 1.18 5.17 -24.12
N TYR A 5 0.50 5.74 -23.14
CA TYR A 5 -0.94 5.56 -22.90
C TYR A 5 -1.60 6.92 -22.73
N VAL A 6 -2.85 7.07 -23.18
CA VAL A 6 -3.65 8.27 -22.93
C VAL A 6 -4.13 8.32 -21.47
N PRO A 7 -4.56 9.49 -20.94
CA PRO A 7 -4.89 9.62 -19.52
C PRO A 7 -5.87 8.57 -18.97
N ILE A 8 -6.96 8.29 -19.69
CA ILE A 8 -7.97 7.30 -19.28
C ILE A 8 -7.44 5.87 -19.23
N GLU A 9 -6.50 5.52 -20.11
CA GLU A 9 -5.83 4.22 -20.09
C GLU A 9 -4.86 4.10 -18.90
N GLN A 10 -4.11 5.16 -18.61
CA GLN A 10 -3.22 5.19 -17.44
C GLN A 10 -4.01 5.02 -16.16
N GLU A 11 -5.13 5.73 -16.05
CA GLU A 11 -6.02 5.66 -14.90
C GLU A 11 -6.59 4.24 -14.72
N ALA A 12 -7.13 3.61 -15.78
CA ALA A 12 -7.65 2.25 -15.70
C ALA A 12 -6.57 1.24 -15.24
N ILE A 13 -5.36 1.32 -15.79
CA ILE A 13 -4.26 0.42 -15.41
C ILE A 13 -3.87 0.63 -13.93
N LEU A 14 -3.77 1.89 -13.50
CA LEU A 14 -3.37 2.25 -12.13
C LEU A 14 -4.38 1.79 -11.10
N LEU A 15 -5.66 2.12 -11.31
CA LEU A 15 -6.73 1.75 -10.39
C LEU A 15 -6.81 0.23 -10.27
N LYS A 16 -6.64 -0.50 -11.37
CA LYS A 16 -6.62 -1.97 -11.35
C LYS A 16 -5.46 -2.53 -10.54
N ALA A 17 -4.26 -1.97 -10.73
CA ALA A 17 -3.08 -2.38 -9.98
C ALA A 17 -3.27 -2.16 -8.47
N VAL A 18 -3.72 -0.96 -8.08
CA VAL A 18 -4.01 -0.61 -6.68
C VAL A 18 -5.06 -1.54 -6.08
N TRP A 19 -6.17 -1.75 -6.78
CA TRP A 19 -7.23 -2.63 -6.29
C TRP A 19 -6.71 -4.03 -6.00
N ASN A 20 -5.96 -4.62 -6.95
CA ASN A 20 -5.38 -5.95 -6.79
C ASN A 20 -4.44 -6.03 -5.59
N MET A 21 -3.51 -5.08 -5.46
CA MET A 21 -2.55 -5.09 -4.33
C MET A 21 -3.27 -4.99 -2.99
N ILE A 22 -4.36 -4.21 -2.89
CA ILE A 22 -5.17 -4.12 -1.68
C ILE A 22 -5.92 -5.42 -1.42
N ASP A 23 -6.52 -6.02 -2.44
CA ASP A 23 -7.26 -7.28 -2.30
C ASP A 23 -6.35 -8.44 -1.88
N ASP A 24 -5.09 -8.47 -2.30
CA ASP A 24 -4.10 -9.46 -1.85
C ASP A 24 -3.74 -9.29 -0.35
N MET A 25 -3.92 -8.08 0.21
CA MET A 25 -3.58 -7.75 1.60
C MET A 25 -4.79 -7.80 2.55
N VAL A 26 -5.96 -7.30 2.14
CA VAL A 26 -7.13 -7.11 3.02
C VAL A 26 -8.27 -8.01 2.58
N ASN A 27 -8.19 -9.27 3.00
CA ASN A 27 -9.16 -10.30 2.67
C ASN A 27 -9.32 -11.32 3.83
N LEU A 28 -10.30 -12.21 3.70
CA LEU A 28 -10.58 -13.25 4.68
C LEU A 28 -9.61 -14.44 4.62
N GLU A 29 -8.60 -14.44 3.76
CA GLU A 29 -7.48 -15.39 3.80
C GLU A 29 -6.39 -14.90 4.76
N ILE A 30 -6.07 -13.60 4.71
CA ILE A 30 -5.07 -12.96 5.57
C ILE A 30 -5.59 -12.77 7.00
N PHE A 31 -6.83 -12.30 7.14
CA PHE A 31 -7.42 -11.95 8.42
C PHE A 31 -8.57 -12.88 8.80
N GLU A 32 -8.79 -13.01 10.11
CA GLU A 32 -10.04 -13.53 10.64
C GLU A 32 -11.20 -12.56 10.35
N TYR A 33 -12.42 -13.09 10.31
CA TYR A 33 -13.60 -12.25 10.13
C TYR A 33 -13.74 -11.30 11.33
N PRO A 34 -13.83 -9.97 11.12
CA PRO A 34 -13.99 -9.04 12.23
C PRO A 34 -15.39 -9.19 12.84
N MET A 35 -15.47 -9.87 13.98
CA MET A 35 -16.72 -10.27 14.65
C MET A 35 -17.37 -9.12 15.45
N THR A 36 -17.38 -7.88 14.98
CA THR A 36 -17.98 -6.79 15.79
C THR A 36 -18.43 -5.57 14.98
N SER A 37 -19.50 -4.90 15.43
CA SER A 37 -19.93 -3.57 14.97
C SER A 37 -19.23 -2.40 15.68
N ARG A 38 -18.25 -2.70 16.54
CA ARG A 38 -17.48 -1.74 17.35
C ARG A 38 -16.05 -1.59 16.81
N PRO A 39 -15.33 -0.53 17.17
CA PRO A 39 -13.92 -0.42 16.84
C PRO A 39 -13.15 -1.65 17.35
N THR A 40 -12.42 -2.31 16.46
CA THR A 40 -11.76 -3.61 16.69
C THR A 40 -10.30 -3.58 16.24
N ASN A 41 -9.56 -4.64 16.47
CA ASN A 41 -8.33 -4.94 15.75
C ASN A 41 -8.60 -6.01 14.69
N LEU A 42 -7.80 -6.00 13.64
CA LEU A 42 -7.69 -7.14 12.75
C LEU A 42 -6.79 -8.19 13.39
N VAL A 43 -7.17 -9.46 13.24
CA VAL A 43 -6.40 -10.60 13.70
C VAL A 43 -5.91 -11.37 12.49
N PHE A 44 -4.59 -11.51 12.34
CA PHE A 44 -4.01 -12.36 11.30
C PHE A 44 -4.28 -13.83 11.64
N LYS A 45 -4.61 -14.63 10.62
CA LYS A 45 -4.83 -16.08 10.84
C LYS A 45 -3.59 -16.83 11.33
N SER A 46 -2.40 -16.35 10.99
CA SER A 46 -1.14 -16.90 11.50
C SER A 46 0.02 -15.92 11.28
N GLY A 47 1.18 -16.24 11.88
CA GLY A 47 2.43 -15.51 11.62
C GLY A 47 2.87 -15.51 10.16
N THR A 48 2.51 -16.54 9.38
CA THR A 48 2.77 -16.60 7.93
C THR A 48 1.94 -15.57 7.17
N HIS A 49 0.65 -15.44 7.49
CA HIS A 49 -0.23 -14.44 6.86
C HIS A 49 0.23 -13.02 7.19
N LYS A 50 0.63 -12.78 8.45
CA LYS A 50 1.27 -11.52 8.86
C LYS A 50 2.52 -11.20 8.04
N ARG A 51 3.37 -12.20 7.81
CA ARG A 51 4.60 -12.05 7.01
C ARG A 51 4.28 -11.72 5.56
N VAL A 52 3.32 -12.43 4.96
CA VAL A 52 2.85 -12.17 3.58
C VAL A 52 2.32 -10.74 3.48
N PHE A 53 1.46 -10.31 4.40
CA PHE A 53 0.97 -8.93 4.43
C PHE A 53 2.11 -7.90 4.48
N ALA A 54 3.11 -8.09 5.34
CA ALA A 54 4.25 -7.18 5.45
C ALA A 54 5.05 -7.08 4.14
N ILE A 55 5.23 -8.20 3.43
CA ILE A 55 5.91 -8.25 2.13
C ILE A 55 5.10 -7.52 1.06
N LEU A 56 3.80 -7.82 0.95
CA LEU A 56 2.90 -7.18 -0.02
C LEU A 56 2.78 -5.68 0.22
N LEU A 57 2.73 -5.25 1.48
CA LEU A 57 2.71 -3.85 1.85
C LEU A 57 3.99 -3.13 1.41
N ALA A 58 5.16 -3.74 1.61
CA ALA A 58 6.40 -3.12 1.15
C ALA A 58 6.45 -3.00 -0.39
N ASP A 59 5.90 -3.97 -1.12
CA ASP A 59 5.77 -3.89 -2.58
C ASP A 59 4.76 -2.80 -3.01
N PHE A 60 3.65 -2.62 -2.28
CA PHE A 60 2.72 -1.49 -2.49
C PHE A 60 3.36 -0.12 -2.19
N LEU A 61 4.27 -0.06 -1.22
CA LEU A 61 5.00 1.16 -0.86
C LEU A 61 6.29 1.35 -1.69
N ALA A 62 6.62 0.41 -2.57
CA ALA A 62 7.79 0.51 -3.43
C ALA A 62 7.53 1.47 -4.59
N GLN A 63 8.62 2.03 -5.13
CA GLN A 63 8.52 2.83 -6.33
C GLN A 63 8.17 1.93 -7.52
N PRO A 64 7.07 2.23 -8.25
CA PRO A 64 6.73 1.47 -9.43
C PRO A 64 7.82 1.62 -10.50
N ARG A 65 8.22 0.51 -11.18
CA ARG A 65 9.39 0.53 -12.10
C ARG A 65 9.08 1.34 -13.37
N PRO A 66 9.93 2.31 -13.77
CA PRO A 66 9.68 3.16 -14.95
C PRO A 66 9.51 2.39 -16.26
N SER A 67 10.23 1.27 -16.41
CA SER A 67 10.18 0.43 -17.62
C SER A 67 8.90 -0.40 -17.74
N ALA A 68 8.12 -0.53 -16.67
CA ALA A 68 7.00 -1.45 -16.58
C ALA A 68 5.63 -0.76 -16.59
N LEU A 69 5.57 0.57 -16.67
CA LEU A 69 4.34 1.30 -16.35
C LEU A 69 3.93 2.38 -17.36
N PRO A 70 2.62 2.61 -17.53
CA PRO A 70 2.05 3.69 -18.34
C PRO A 70 2.32 5.11 -17.86
N PHE A 71 2.85 5.26 -16.65
CA PHE A 71 2.67 6.47 -15.88
C PHE A 71 3.63 7.57 -16.34
N ALA A 72 3.08 8.55 -17.02
CA ALA A 72 3.79 9.76 -17.41
C ALA A 72 3.91 10.78 -16.26
N PHE A 73 3.38 10.47 -15.06
CA PHE A 73 3.53 11.39 -13.93
C PHE A 73 5.01 11.48 -13.58
N ALA A 74 5.58 12.67 -13.77
CA ALA A 74 6.98 12.92 -13.48
C ALA A 74 7.26 12.50 -12.03
N PRO A 75 8.30 11.69 -11.77
CA PRO A 75 8.69 11.38 -10.41
C PRO A 75 9.00 12.69 -9.69
N SER A 76 8.55 12.74 -8.45
CA SER A 76 8.70 13.86 -7.55
C SER A 76 10.13 14.44 -7.55
N THR A 77 10.25 15.77 -7.55
CA THR A 77 11.53 16.50 -7.58
C THR A 77 12.44 16.21 -6.37
N ALA A 78 13.68 16.70 -6.40
CA ALA A 78 14.54 16.71 -5.23
C ALA A 78 13.81 17.37 -4.04
N GLY A 79 13.77 16.69 -2.89
CA GLY A 79 13.04 17.14 -1.69
C GLY A 79 11.65 16.53 -1.48
N ALA A 80 11.18 15.70 -2.40
CA ALA A 80 9.88 15.04 -2.26
C ALA A 80 9.81 14.01 -1.13
N ARG A 81 8.59 13.82 -0.60
CA ARG A 81 8.31 12.86 0.46
C ARG A 81 8.46 11.44 -0.09
N GLU A 82 8.74 10.49 0.80
CA GLU A 82 8.97 9.10 0.37
C GLU A 82 7.71 8.46 -0.24
N THR A 83 6.53 8.90 0.21
CA THR A 83 5.21 8.54 -0.33
C THR A 83 4.92 9.13 -1.71
N ASP A 84 5.61 10.22 -2.11
CA ASP A 84 5.44 10.83 -3.44
C ASP A 84 6.02 9.93 -4.56
N ARG A 85 6.65 8.82 -4.19
CA ARG A 85 7.21 7.81 -5.10
C ARG A 85 6.39 6.51 -5.13
N THR A 86 5.24 6.44 -4.47
CA THR A 86 4.43 5.21 -4.35
C THR A 86 3.11 5.32 -5.11
N TYR A 87 2.31 4.25 -5.11
CA TYR A 87 0.96 4.26 -5.67
C TYR A 87 0.06 5.35 -5.08
N LEU A 88 0.28 5.79 -3.84
CA LEU A 88 -0.51 6.84 -3.18
C LEU A 88 -0.41 8.18 -3.90
N PHE A 89 0.78 8.54 -4.40
CA PHE A 89 0.98 9.76 -5.19
C PHE A 89 0.10 9.77 -6.44
N TYR A 90 0.03 8.64 -7.13
CA TYR A 90 -0.72 8.55 -8.36
C TYR A 90 -2.23 8.51 -8.13
N LEU A 91 -2.70 7.92 -7.02
CA LEU A 91 -4.10 8.00 -6.61
C LEU A 91 -4.52 9.45 -6.31
N ASP A 92 -3.67 10.21 -5.62
CA ASP A 92 -3.90 11.65 -5.40
C ASP A 92 -3.91 12.43 -6.73
N ALA A 93 -3.05 12.06 -7.69
CA ALA A 93 -3.04 12.67 -9.02
C ALA A 93 -4.33 12.41 -9.81
N ILE A 94 -4.88 11.19 -9.76
CA ILE A 94 -6.22 10.87 -10.31
C ILE A 94 -7.27 11.74 -9.62
N GLY A 95 -7.17 11.92 -8.30
CA GLY A 95 -8.02 12.82 -7.52
C GLY A 95 -8.16 14.22 -8.11
N ARG A 96 -7.09 14.75 -8.71
CA ARG A 96 -7.03 16.09 -9.29
C ARG A 96 -7.52 16.16 -10.73
N GLN A 97 -7.44 15.06 -11.47
CA GLN A 97 -7.79 14.99 -12.89
C GLN A 97 -8.44 13.63 -13.23
N PRO A 98 -9.62 13.33 -12.69
CA PRO A 98 -10.28 12.06 -12.92
C PRO A 98 -10.83 11.97 -14.36
N THR A 99 -10.75 10.79 -14.96
CA THR A 99 -11.22 10.54 -16.34
C THR A 99 -12.29 9.45 -16.42
N LEU A 100 -12.34 8.51 -15.48
CA LEU A 100 -13.37 7.47 -15.44
C LEU A 100 -14.61 7.88 -14.63
N GLY A 101 -14.43 8.57 -13.50
CA GLY A 101 -15.51 9.07 -12.65
C GLY A 101 -15.52 10.59 -12.56
N ALA A 102 -16.64 11.16 -12.09
CA ALA A 102 -16.77 12.61 -11.95
C ALA A 102 -16.22 13.15 -10.61
N ASP A 103 -16.31 12.36 -9.53
CA ASP A 103 -15.89 12.76 -8.19
C ASP A 103 -14.88 11.78 -7.58
N ALA A 104 -13.61 12.16 -7.65
CA ALA A 104 -12.49 11.43 -7.06
C ALA A 104 -12.05 11.99 -5.69
N SER A 105 -12.81 12.89 -5.06
CA SER A 105 -12.43 13.54 -3.80
C SER A 105 -12.18 12.55 -2.67
N GLY A 106 -13.04 11.53 -2.55
CA GLY A 106 -12.88 10.47 -1.55
C GLY A 106 -11.60 9.65 -1.77
N LEU A 107 -11.23 9.38 -3.02
CA LEU A 107 -10.02 8.64 -3.36
C LEU A 107 -8.77 9.45 -3.01
N ALA A 108 -8.74 10.73 -3.36
CA ALA A 108 -7.66 11.65 -3.01
C ALA A 108 -7.50 11.78 -1.50
N ALA A 109 -8.60 11.97 -0.77
CA ALA A 109 -8.61 12.11 0.67
C ALA A 109 -8.08 10.85 1.38
N SER A 110 -8.53 9.66 0.97
CA SER A 110 -8.03 8.40 1.54
C SER A 110 -6.54 8.16 1.24
N ALA A 111 -6.09 8.46 0.02
CA ALA A 111 -4.68 8.34 -0.35
C ALA A 111 -3.79 9.32 0.43
N SER A 112 -4.22 10.58 0.56
CA SER A 112 -3.50 11.61 1.33
C SER A 112 -3.44 11.25 2.81
N ALA A 113 -4.56 10.82 3.41
CA ALA A 113 -4.59 10.45 4.82
C ALA A 113 -3.60 9.32 5.14
N PHE A 114 -3.51 8.31 4.27
CA PHE A 114 -2.53 7.24 4.45
C PHE A 114 -1.09 7.74 4.23
N ALA A 115 -0.86 8.56 3.19
CA ALA A 115 0.44 9.14 2.92
C ALA A 115 0.95 10.00 4.09
N ASP A 116 0.10 10.82 4.68
CA ASP A 116 0.46 11.68 5.82
C ASP A 116 0.79 10.85 7.05
N TRP A 117 0.00 9.82 7.35
CA TRP A 117 0.30 8.88 8.43
C TRP A 117 1.63 8.14 8.23
N LEU A 118 1.93 7.75 6.98
CA LEU A 118 3.17 7.07 6.59
C LEU A 118 4.41 7.97 6.70
N ASN A 119 4.29 9.24 6.33
CA ASN A 119 5.40 10.19 6.39
C ASN A 119 5.68 10.66 7.83
N ALA A 120 4.66 10.67 8.70
CA ALA A 120 4.83 11.04 10.09
C ALA A 120 5.85 10.13 10.80
N GLU A 121 6.60 10.74 11.72
CA GLU A 121 7.58 10.03 12.55
C GLU A 121 6.88 9.13 13.56
N CYS A 122 7.50 7.99 13.79
CA CYS A 122 7.24 7.04 14.86
C CYS A 122 8.41 7.13 15.83
N VAL A 123 8.10 7.24 17.13
CA VAL A 123 9.13 7.29 18.19
C VAL A 123 9.14 5.95 18.91
N CYS A 124 10.26 5.24 18.82
CA CYS A 124 10.47 3.99 19.54
C CYS A 124 11.48 4.25 20.67
N PRO A 125 11.01 4.49 21.91
CA PRO A 125 11.90 4.73 23.03
C PRO A 125 12.61 3.45 23.46
N LYS A 126 13.88 3.57 23.88
CA LYS A 126 14.69 2.51 24.49
C LYS A 126 14.74 1.22 23.67
N VAL A 127 14.89 1.33 22.35
CA VAL A 127 15.12 0.17 21.48
C VAL A 127 16.44 -0.47 21.88
N TRP A 128 16.35 -1.68 22.41
CA TRP A 128 17.51 -2.46 22.84
C TRP A 128 17.97 -3.38 21.72
N LEU A 129 19.21 -3.18 21.26
CA LEU A 129 19.87 -3.90 20.18
C LEU A 129 21.06 -4.69 20.77
N PRO A 130 20.82 -5.89 21.34
CA PRO A 130 21.84 -6.64 22.07
C PRO A 130 23.04 -7.04 21.20
N GLY A 131 22.85 -7.30 19.89
CA GLY A 131 23.96 -7.60 19.01
C GLY A 131 24.91 -6.42 18.75
N LEU A 132 24.49 -5.19 19.10
CA LEU A 132 25.29 -3.96 19.07
C LEU A 132 25.64 -3.44 20.48
N ASP A 133 25.16 -4.09 21.55
CA ASP A 133 25.23 -3.59 22.94
C ASP A 133 24.73 -2.14 23.07
N LEU A 134 23.60 -1.84 22.40
CA LEU A 134 23.11 -0.47 22.21
C LEU A 134 21.65 -0.32 22.65
N SER A 135 21.39 0.70 23.47
CA SER A 135 20.04 1.22 23.71
C SER A 135 19.90 2.58 23.04
N VAL A 136 18.89 2.74 22.20
CA VAL A 136 18.70 3.96 21.41
C VAL A 136 17.22 4.34 21.32
N ASP A 137 16.94 5.65 21.45
CA ASP A 137 15.63 6.21 21.15
C ASP A 137 15.55 6.46 19.64
N LEU A 138 14.79 5.62 18.93
CA LEU A 138 14.68 5.71 17.48
C LEU A 138 13.56 6.66 17.07
N ARG A 139 13.86 7.54 16.12
CA ARG A 139 12.88 8.41 15.47
C ARG A 139 12.99 8.26 13.96
N VAL A 140 11.99 7.59 13.39
CA VAL A 140 11.95 7.25 11.95
C VAL A 140 10.54 7.45 11.40
N SER A 141 10.41 7.83 10.13
CA SER A 141 9.10 7.83 9.46
C SER A 141 8.52 6.42 9.39
N ARG A 142 7.20 6.27 9.51
CA ARG A 142 6.54 4.94 9.44
C ARG A 142 6.81 4.22 8.12
N ILE A 143 6.82 4.93 6.98
CA ILE A 143 7.13 4.32 5.66
C ILE A 143 8.52 3.69 5.61
N TRP A 144 9.54 4.35 6.17
CA TRP A 144 10.89 3.80 6.26
C TRP A 144 10.88 2.47 7.02
N LEU A 145 10.26 2.45 8.21
CA LEU A 145 10.15 1.26 9.05
C LEU A 145 9.44 0.13 8.33
N LEU A 146 8.30 0.40 7.69
CA LEU A 146 7.52 -0.61 6.99
C LEU A 146 8.29 -1.24 5.82
N LYS A 147 9.07 -0.44 5.08
CA LYS A 147 9.96 -0.97 4.05
C LYS A 147 11.10 -1.81 4.64
N VAL A 148 11.67 -1.41 5.80
CA VAL A 148 12.67 -2.24 6.51
C VAL A 148 12.08 -3.60 6.82
N VAL A 149 10.90 -3.60 7.42
CA VAL A 149 10.20 -4.80 7.85
C VAL A 149 9.88 -5.71 6.66
N GLY A 150 9.33 -5.16 5.58
CA GLY A 150 8.98 -5.97 4.40
C GLY A 150 10.20 -6.58 3.71
N ASP A 151 11.26 -5.82 3.49
CA ASP A 151 12.49 -6.34 2.87
C ASP A 151 13.13 -7.43 3.72
N ALA A 152 13.22 -7.22 5.05
CA ALA A 152 13.78 -8.19 5.98
C ALA A 152 12.97 -9.49 6.03
N ASN A 153 11.66 -9.43 5.76
CA ASN A 153 10.79 -10.60 5.68
C ASN A 153 10.77 -11.25 4.29
N LYS A 154 11.11 -10.50 3.23
CA LYS A 154 11.14 -10.97 1.83
C LYS A 154 12.47 -11.64 1.46
N HIS A 155 13.57 -11.14 2.00
CA HIS A 155 14.92 -11.49 1.60
C HIS A 155 15.69 -12.22 2.70
N ASN A 156 16.57 -13.15 2.31
CA ASN A 156 17.59 -13.67 3.23
C ASN A 156 18.73 -12.65 3.37
N PHE A 157 19.62 -12.85 4.35
CA PHE A 157 20.68 -11.89 4.67
C PHE A 157 21.55 -11.48 3.47
N SER A 158 21.79 -12.37 2.50
CA SER A 158 22.62 -12.10 1.32
C SER A 158 22.04 -11.05 0.37
N ARG A 159 20.76 -10.68 0.54
CA ARG A 159 20.04 -9.69 -0.26
C ARG A 159 19.63 -8.45 0.53
N LEU A 160 20.22 -8.24 1.72
CA LEU A 160 19.92 -7.11 2.61
C LEU A 160 20.93 -5.96 2.54
N ASP A 161 21.89 -5.94 1.60
CA ASP A 161 22.92 -4.89 1.47
C ASP A 161 22.36 -3.46 1.52
N ALA A 162 21.38 -3.17 0.66
CA ALA A 162 20.74 -1.85 0.63
C ALA A 162 20.07 -1.51 1.97
N ARG A 163 19.50 -2.50 2.65
CA ARG A 163 18.78 -2.33 3.91
C ARG A 163 19.74 -2.13 5.08
N VAL A 164 20.83 -2.90 5.11
CA VAL A 164 21.91 -2.76 6.08
C VAL A 164 22.53 -1.36 6.00
N LYS A 165 22.78 -0.85 4.80
CA LYS A 165 23.24 0.53 4.59
C LYS A 165 22.24 1.56 5.14
N GLN A 166 20.94 1.35 4.95
CA GLN A 166 19.91 2.23 5.50
C GLN A 166 19.82 2.18 7.02
N ILE A 167 19.93 1.00 7.64
CA ILE A 167 19.95 0.85 9.10
C ILE A 167 21.20 1.51 9.68
N ARG A 168 22.38 1.30 9.08
CA ARG A 168 23.62 1.94 9.48
C ARG A 168 23.52 3.47 9.40
N ALA A 169 23.01 4.01 8.29
CA ALA A 169 22.78 5.44 8.14
C ALA A 169 21.76 5.99 9.16
N MET A 170 20.76 5.19 9.52
CA MET A 170 19.81 5.54 10.58
C MET A 170 20.50 5.63 11.94
N LEU A 171 21.31 4.63 12.32
CA LEU A 171 22.07 4.64 13.57
C LEU A 171 23.06 5.81 13.64
N ALA A 172 23.77 6.09 12.54
CA ALA A 172 24.67 7.24 12.44
C ALA A 172 23.94 8.58 12.65
N ARG A 173 22.74 8.74 12.08
CA ARG A 173 21.87 9.91 12.33
C ARG A 173 21.44 10.03 13.79
N HIS A 174 21.57 8.98 14.59
CA HIS A 174 21.28 8.98 16.02
C HIS A 174 22.56 8.94 16.87
N GLY A 175 23.73 9.23 16.27
CA GLY A 175 25.00 9.36 16.98
C GLY A 175 25.76 8.04 17.18
N HIS A 176 25.35 6.97 16.50
CA HIS A 176 25.96 5.64 16.65
C HIS A 176 26.59 5.16 15.34
N GLU A 177 27.91 5.34 15.23
CA GLU A 177 28.69 4.76 14.15
C GLU A 177 28.96 3.28 14.41
N VAL A 178 28.51 2.42 13.49
CA VAL A 178 28.68 0.96 13.58
C VAL A 178 29.21 0.40 12.26
N ASP A 179 29.97 -0.69 12.37
CA ASP A 179 30.45 -1.44 11.22
C ASP A 179 29.30 -2.18 10.51
N GLU A 180 29.42 -2.35 9.19
CA GLU A 180 28.39 -3.01 8.38
C GLU A 180 28.17 -4.47 8.80
N GLY A 181 29.24 -5.20 9.13
CA GLY A 181 29.15 -6.59 9.58
C GLY A 181 28.41 -6.74 10.90
N MET A 182 28.54 -5.76 11.80
CA MET A 182 27.77 -5.70 13.04
C MET A 182 26.28 -5.46 12.79
N VAL A 183 25.95 -4.60 11.81
CA VAL A 183 24.55 -4.38 11.42
C VAL A 183 23.93 -5.64 10.84
N TYR A 184 24.64 -6.39 9.98
CA TYR A 184 24.17 -7.70 9.51
C TYR A 184 23.85 -8.66 10.66
N ARG A 185 24.70 -8.69 11.69
CA ARG A 185 24.51 -9.55 12.87
C ARG A 185 23.27 -9.15 13.68
N SER A 186 22.95 -7.87 13.74
CA SER A 186 21.82 -7.34 14.51
C SER A 186 20.50 -7.20 13.74
N VAL A 187 20.43 -7.64 12.48
CA VAL A 187 19.15 -7.72 11.74
C VAL A 187 18.05 -8.43 12.53
N PRO A 188 18.30 -9.56 13.24
CA PRO A 188 17.28 -10.21 14.07
C PRO A 188 16.74 -9.30 15.20
N ASP A 189 17.59 -8.46 15.80
CA ASP A 189 17.18 -7.50 16.85
C ASP A 189 16.20 -6.47 16.27
N PHE A 190 16.51 -5.95 15.08
CA PHE A 190 15.62 -5.04 14.34
C PHE A 190 14.32 -5.71 13.90
N GLN A 191 14.38 -6.99 13.49
CA GLN A 191 13.17 -7.75 13.16
C GLN A 191 12.28 -7.92 14.41
N GLN A 192 12.86 -8.24 15.56
CA GLN A 192 12.09 -8.35 16.78
C GLN A 192 11.36 -7.04 17.10
N TRP A 193 12.08 -5.93 17.20
CA TRP A 193 11.45 -4.64 17.51
C TRP A 193 10.46 -4.17 16.44
N PHE A 194 10.88 -4.13 15.18
CA PHE A 194 10.08 -3.49 14.14
C PHE A 194 9.00 -4.39 13.57
N TYR A 195 9.25 -5.68 13.40
CA TYR A 195 8.25 -6.61 12.88
C TYR A 195 7.37 -7.19 13.98
N THR A 196 7.95 -7.64 15.10
CA THR A 196 7.15 -8.28 16.17
C THR A 196 6.37 -7.25 16.97
N ASP A 197 6.94 -6.07 17.26
CA ASP A 197 6.28 -5.10 18.14
C ASP A 197 5.60 -3.97 17.35
N VAL A 198 6.40 -3.10 16.71
CA VAL A 198 5.88 -1.85 16.09
C VAL A 198 4.93 -2.12 14.92
N PHE A 199 5.31 -3.02 14.00
CA PHE A 199 4.47 -3.37 12.87
C PHE A 199 3.19 -4.11 13.31
N SER A 200 3.26 -5.03 14.30
CA SER A 200 2.06 -5.70 14.82
C SER A 200 1.05 -4.69 15.35
N TYR A 201 1.54 -3.69 16.07
CA TYR A 201 0.71 -2.63 16.63
C TYR A 201 -0.03 -1.85 15.53
N HIS A 202 0.69 -1.47 14.46
CA HIS A 202 0.12 -0.68 13.37
C HIS A 202 -0.62 -1.49 12.29
N ALA A 203 -0.48 -2.81 12.26
CA ALA A 203 -1.00 -3.63 11.17
C ALA A 203 -2.51 -3.45 10.92
N SER A 204 -3.29 -3.34 12.00
CA SER A 204 -4.73 -3.09 11.89
C SER A 204 -5.01 -1.72 11.27
N THR A 205 -4.32 -0.67 11.73
CA THR A 205 -4.45 0.70 11.20
C THR A 205 -4.07 0.77 9.72
N ILE A 206 -3.04 0.05 9.30
CA ILE A 206 -2.66 -0.06 7.90
C ILE A 206 -3.77 -0.74 7.10
N GLY A 207 -4.30 -1.86 7.60
CA GLY A 207 -5.44 -2.54 6.98
C GLY A 207 -6.65 -1.61 6.82
N GLU A 208 -6.92 -0.75 7.80
CA GLU A 208 -7.99 0.26 7.73
C GLU A 208 -7.75 1.29 6.63
N PHE A 209 -6.53 1.84 6.51
CA PHE A 209 -6.20 2.76 5.42
C PHE A 209 -6.35 2.10 4.04
N LEU A 210 -5.90 0.86 3.89
CA LEU A 210 -6.05 0.11 2.64
C LEU A 210 -7.52 -0.16 2.31
N ASP A 211 -8.34 -0.54 3.29
CA ASP A 211 -9.79 -0.74 3.09
C ASP A 211 -10.52 0.57 2.74
N GLN A 212 -10.14 1.69 3.36
CA GLN A 212 -10.66 3.01 3.02
C GLN A 212 -10.36 3.37 1.56
N ILE A 213 -9.13 3.15 1.09
CA ILE A 213 -8.76 3.35 -0.32
C ILE A 213 -9.62 2.45 -1.22
N ARG A 214 -9.77 1.16 -0.90
CA ARG A 214 -10.61 0.24 -1.69
C ARG A 214 -12.07 0.69 -1.77
N ARG A 215 -12.65 1.14 -0.65
CA ARG A 215 -14.03 1.65 -0.64
C ARG A 215 -14.16 2.94 -1.44
N ALA A 216 -13.18 3.83 -1.36
CA ALA A 216 -13.14 5.04 -2.16
C ALA A 216 -13.01 4.72 -3.67
N LEU A 217 -12.20 3.73 -4.04
CA LEU A 217 -12.13 3.21 -5.42
C LEU A 217 -13.48 2.68 -5.89
N PHE A 218 -14.16 1.87 -5.07
CA PHE A 218 -15.49 1.35 -5.39
C PHE A 218 -16.48 2.50 -5.61
N ALA A 219 -16.53 3.48 -4.69
CA ALA A 219 -17.41 4.64 -4.82
C ALA A 219 -17.10 5.45 -6.08
N TYR A 220 -15.82 5.69 -6.37
CA TYR A 220 -15.36 6.43 -7.55
C TYR A 220 -15.76 5.77 -8.88
N LEU A 221 -15.62 4.44 -8.97
CA LEU A 221 -15.93 3.67 -10.18
C LEU A 221 -17.42 3.33 -10.33
N SER A 222 -18.22 3.48 -9.28
CA SER A 222 -19.65 3.11 -9.32
C SER A 222 -20.46 3.81 -10.43
N PRO A 223 -20.30 5.14 -10.67
CA PRO A 223 -20.99 5.82 -11.77
C PRO A 223 -20.56 5.30 -13.15
N GLU A 224 -19.26 5.03 -13.32
CA GLU A 224 -18.73 4.51 -14.58
C GLU A 224 -19.21 3.09 -14.84
N PHE A 225 -19.25 2.24 -13.82
CA PHE A 225 -19.83 0.90 -13.92
C PHE A 225 -21.32 0.97 -14.32
N ALA A 226 -22.10 1.84 -13.68
CA ALA A 226 -23.51 2.03 -14.02
C ALA A 226 -23.69 2.54 -15.47
N ARG A 227 -22.80 3.43 -15.94
CA ARG A 227 -22.79 3.90 -17.34
C ARG A 227 -22.41 2.79 -18.31
N ALA A 228 -21.40 2.00 -18.00
CA ALA A 228 -20.78 1.06 -18.94
C ALA A 228 -21.52 -0.29 -19.01
N TRP A 229 -22.08 -0.77 -17.91
CA TRP A 229 -22.67 -2.11 -17.87
C TRP A 229 -23.87 -2.25 -18.80
N ARG A 230 -23.88 -3.32 -19.59
CA ARG A 230 -24.98 -3.69 -20.49
C ARG A 230 -25.33 -5.14 -20.25
N ARG A 231 -26.62 -5.41 -20.03
CA ARG A 231 -27.14 -6.78 -20.06
C ARG A 231 -27.14 -7.27 -21.51
N GLY A 232 -26.59 -8.45 -21.74
CA GLY A 232 -26.70 -9.16 -23.02
C GLY A 232 -27.97 -9.99 -23.10
N ASP A 233 -28.29 -10.45 -24.31
CA ASP A 233 -29.50 -11.20 -24.63
C ASP A 233 -29.23 -12.63 -25.13
N ARG A 234 -27.96 -13.06 -25.21
CA ARG A 234 -27.60 -14.37 -25.79
C ARG A 234 -27.88 -15.54 -24.86
N PHE A 235 -27.69 -15.37 -23.55
CA PHE A 235 -27.94 -16.40 -22.53
C PHE A 235 -28.07 -15.78 -21.14
N GLU A 236 -28.50 -16.58 -20.15
CA GLU A 236 -28.61 -16.14 -18.77
C GLU A 236 -27.24 -15.75 -18.20
N GLY A 237 -27.10 -14.48 -17.80
CA GLY A 237 -25.83 -13.94 -17.33
C GLY A 237 -24.92 -13.39 -18.43
N ASP A 238 -25.39 -13.28 -19.69
CA ASP A 238 -24.67 -12.53 -20.73
C ASP A 238 -24.61 -11.03 -20.37
N TYR A 239 -23.44 -10.42 -20.52
CA TYR A 239 -23.22 -9.00 -20.28
C TYR A 239 -22.04 -8.48 -21.09
N SER A 240 -21.97 -7.17 -21.23
CA SER A 240 -20.83 -6.47 -21.81
C SER A 240 -20.63 -5.12 -21.12
N PHE A 241 -19.53 -4.45 -21.48
CA PHE A 241 -19.27 -3.08 -21.09
C PHE A 241 -19.16 -2.20 -22.33
N ASP A 242 -19.82 -1.05 -22.28
CA ASP A 242 -19.69 0.04 -23.23
C ASP A 242 -18.41 0.83 -22.94
N ILE A 243 -17.28 0.31 -23.43
CA ILE A 243 -15.94 0.81 -23.15
C ILE A 243 -15.74 2.18 -23.83
N PRO A 244 -15.18 3.19 -23.11
CA PRO A 244 -14.84 4.48 -23.72
C PRO A 244 -13.94 4.34 -24.96
N ALA A 245 -14.29 5.04 -26.05
CA ALA A 245 -13.60 4.96 -27.35
C ALA A 245 -12.12 5.41 -27.34
N ASP A 246 -11.71 6.10 -26.28
CA ASP A 246 -10.34 6.55 -26.07
C ASP A 246 -9.44 5.46 -25.46
N ILE A 247 -10.01 4.37 -24.94
CA ILE A 247 -9.25 3.19 -24.50
C ILE A 247 -9.03 2.29 -25.72
N ARG A 248 -7.81 2.29 -26.25
CA ARG A 248 -7.44 1.59 -27.49
C ARG A 248 -6.31 0.60 -27.31
N ASP A 249 -5.44 0.81 -26.33
CA ASP A 249 -4.37 -0.12 -26.02
C ASP A 249 -4.95 -1.45 -25.46
N PRO A 250 -4.53 -2.62 -25.97
CA PRO A 250 -5.06 -3.91 -25.54
C PRO A 250 -4.89 -4.20 -24.04
N LEU A 251 -3.79 -3.74 -23.43
CA LEU A 251 -3.59 -3.90 -21.99
C LEU A 251 -4.57 -3.04 -21.22
N ALA A 252 -4.73 -1.78 -21.61
CA ALA A 252 -5.65 -0.86 -20.95
C ALA A 252 -7.11 -1.33 -21.06
N LEU A 253 -7.50 -1.88 -22.21
CA LEU A 253 -8.81 -2.48 -22.42
C LEU A 253 -9.05 -3.65 -21.47
N GLY A 254 -8.09 -4.57 -21.34
CA GLY A 254 -8.17 -5.67 -20.39
C GLY A 254 -8.27 -5.20 -18.94
N MET A 255 -7.44 -4.22 -18.54
CA MET A 255 -7.48 -3.66 -17.18
C MET A 255 -8.81 -2.96 -16.86
N TYR A 256 -9.37 -2.20 -17.81
CA TYR A 256 -10.69 -1.59 -17.67
C TYR A 256 -11.79 -2.65 -17.53
N TRP A 257 -11.78 -3.66 -18.41
CA TRP A 257 -12.76 -4.75 -18.36
C TRP A 257 -12.74 -5.47 -17.02
N ASP A 258 -11.55 -5.79 -16.51
CA ASP A 258 -11.39 -6.46 -15.23
C ASP A 258 -11.78 -5.55 -14.05
N LEU A 259 -11.54 -4.23 -14.12
CA LEU A 259 -12.06 -3.27 -13.14
C LEU A 259 -13.59 -3.29 -13.09
N MET A 260 -14.25 -3.19 -14.24
CA MET A 260 -15.71 -3.19 -14.31
C MET A 260 -16.30 -4.53 -13.85
N ASN A 261 -15.62 -5.64 -14.12
CA ASN A 261 -16.01 -6.93 -13.55
C ASN A 261 -15.87 -6.95 -12.03
N ARG A 262 -14.78 -6.38 -11.49
CA ARG A 262 -14.60 -6.32 -10.04
C ARG A 262 -15.72 -5.53 -9.35
N MET A 263 -16.22 -4.48 -10.00
CA MET A 263 -17.37 -3.72 -9.49
C MET A 263 -18.64 -4.56 -9.33
N ARG A 264 -18.79 -5.68 -10.06
CA ARG A 264 -19.92 -6.61 -9.91
C ARG A 264 -19.85 -7.42 -8.62
N ASP A 265 -18.65 -7.71 -8.12
CA ASP A 265 -18.45 -8.51 -6.92
C ASP A 265 -18.65 -7.71 -5.63
N GLY A 266 -18.60 -6.38 -5.71
CA GLY A 266 -18.65 -5.50 -4.54
C GLY A 266 -17.34 -5.47 -3.74
N VAL A 267 -17.41 -4.88 -2.54
CA VAL A 267 -16.29 -4.89 -1.59
C VAL A 267 -16.43 -6.12 -0.69
N GLY A 268 -15.64 -7.16 -0.96
CA GLY A 268 -15.78 -8.48 -0.33
C GLY A 268 -15.35 -8.60 1.14
N PHE A 269 -14.65 -7.60 1.69
CA PHE A 269 -14.29 -7.57 3.11
C PHE A 269 -15.25 -6.65 3.89
N PRO A 270 -15.76 -7.07 5.06
CA PRO A 270 -16.68 -6.26 5.86
C PRO A 270 -16.04 -4.95 6.29
N ALA A 271 -16.85 -3.90 6.41
CA ALA A 271 -16.39 -2.61 6.92
C ALA A 271 -15.98 -2.75 8.39
N PHE A 272 -14.89 -2.08 8.76
CA PHE A 272 -14.41 -2.04 10.14
C PHE A 272 -13.77 -0.70 10.44
N THR A 273 -13.55 -0.44 11.72
CA THR A 273 -12.80 0.72 12.19
C THR A 273 -11.86 0.25 13.27
N VAL A 274 -10.64 0.75 13.28
CA VAL A 274 -9.64 0.36 14.26
C VAL A 274 -9.79 1.17 15.53
N SER A 275 -9.76 0.49 16.67
CA SER A 275 -9.84 1.11 17.99
C SER A 275 -8.82 2.26 18.14
N PRO A 276 -9.23 3.45 18.62
CA PRO A 276 -8.32 4.58 18.83
C PRO A 276 -7.14 4.25 19.77
N TYR A 277 -7.33 3.34 20.72
CA TYR A 277 -6.28 2.88 21.64
C TYR A 277 -5.11 2.18 20.91
N LEU A 278 -5.34 1.70 19.69
CA LEU A 278 -4.34 1.03 18.85
C LEU A 278 -3.72 1.96 17.80
N LYS A 279 -3.90 3.29 17.95
CA LYS A 279 -3.35 4.29 17.03
C LYS A 279 -2.34 5.25 17.69
N ASN A 280 -2.21 5.25 19.02
CA ASN A 280 -1.59 6.32 19.80
C ASN A 280 -0.31 5.96 20.57
N THR A 281 0.19 4.72 20.48
CA THR A 281 1.33 4.23 21.29
C THR A 281 2.70 4.50 20.64
N PHE A 282 2.74 4.77 19.33
CA PHE A 282 3.96 4.95 18.54
C PHE A 282 3.87 6.04 17.47
#